data_AF-A0A2V8PG56-F1
#
_entry.id   AF-A0A2V8PG56-F1
#
_cell.length_a   1.000
_cell.length_b   1.000
_cell.length_c   1.000
_cell.angle_alpha   90.00
_cell.angle_beta   90.00
_cell.angle_gamma   90.00
#
_symmetry.space_group_name_H-M   'P 1'
#
loop_
_entity.id
_entity.type
_entity.pdbx_description
1 polymer ?
#
loop_
_entity_poly.entity_id
_entity_poly.type
_entity_poly.pdbx_seq_one_letter_code
_entity_poly.pdbx_strand_id
1 'polypeptide(L)'
;MPRLSFDSSFLAMVVAIFGTTISPYLFFWQADQEVEEEISFGRVTRAQRRGASDAEIKYARWDVHIGMFLSNLVMYFIILATAATLFKTGQTNIQSATDAAEALKPFAHGAASLLLAVGLIGSGFLAVPVLTGCSAYALTESFGGRYGFNQKLRRAKFFYAVIIVSTLVGVLINFIGINPIRALLLAAIINGFLAPPLLVAIMLVANNRHIMGNRVNGRWSNILGWTTTVVMFVAAVALVLTWGH
;
A
#
# COMPACT_ATOMS: atom_id res chain seq x y z
N MET A 1 -1.58 -30.26 5.41
CA MET A 1 -1.63 -29.62 6.74
C MET A 1 -0.76 -28.37 6.69
N PRO A 2 -1.22 -27.21 7.19
CA PRO A 2 -0.38 -26.02 7.29
C PRO A 2 0.81 -26.32 8.21
N ARG A 3 2.04 -26.19 7.70
CA ARG A 3 3.27 -26.28 8.50
C ARG A 3 3.60 -24.87 8.98
N LEU A 4 3.38 -24.60 10.26
CA LEU A 4 3.87 -23.38 10.90
C LEU A 4 5.36 -23.53 11.14
N SER A 5 6.18 -23.12 10.17
CA SER A 5 7.62 -22.97 10.35
C SER A 5 7.89 -21.53 10.80
N PHE A 6 8.36 -21.34 12.03
CA PHE A 6 8.83 -20.03 12.52
C PHE A 6 10.22 -19.67 11.98
N ASP A 7 10.44 -19.93 10.70
CA ASP A 7 11.66 -19.55 10.00
C ASP A 7 11.63 -18.06 9.65
N SER A 8 12.81 -17.44 9.55
CA SER A 8 12.94 -16.02 9.19
C SER A 8 12.27 -15.72 7.83
N SER A 9 12.33 -16.66 6.87
CA SER A 9 11.67 -16.53 5.56
C SER A 9 10.14 -16.50 5.68
N PHE A 10 9.57 -17.32 6.57
CA PHE A 10 8.12 -17.35 6.78
C PHE A 10 7.65 -16.08 7.48
N LEU A 11 8.35 -15.64 8.52
CA LEU A 11 8.04 -14.39 9.22
C LEU A 11 8.21 -13.17 8.30
N ALA A 12 9.23 -13.16 7.44
CA ALA A 12 9.43 -12.13 6.44
C ALA A 12 8.23 -12.03 5.48
N MET A 13 7.73 -13.17 5.01
CA MET A 13 6.53 -13.21 4.16
C MET A 13 5.27 -12.76 4.90
N VAL A 14 5.08 -13.14 6.16
CA VAL A 14 3.96 -12.68 6.98
C VAL A 14 4.00 -11.16 7.16
N VAL A 15 5.16 -10.61 7.52
CA VAL A 15 5.35 -9.16 7.66
C VAL A 15 5.17 -8.45 6.33
N ALA A 16 5.67 -9.01 5.22
CA ALA A 16 5.48 -8.47 3.88
C ALA A 16 4.00 -8.40 3.50
N ILE A 17 3.22 -9.47 3.73
CA ILE A 17 1.77 -9.49 3.46
C ILE A 17 1.04 -8.45 4.29
N PHE A 18 1.37 -8.32 5.57
CA PHE A 18 0.77 -7.26 6.40
C PHE A 18 1.18 -5.87 5.92
N GLY A 19 2.44 -5.69 5.52
CA GLY A 19 2.98 -4.44 5.01
C GLY A 19 2.37 -4.01 3.68
N THR A 20 2.06 -4.93 2.77
CA THR A 20 1.35 -4.59 1.53
C THR A 20 -0.13 -4.30 1.79
N THR A 21 -0.77 -5.01 2.72
CA THR A 21 -2.18 -4.82 3.06
C THR A 21 -2.44 -3.51 3.81
N ILE A 22 -1.57 -3.17 4.76
CA ILE A 22 -1.66 -1.95 5.58
C ILE A 22 -0.47 -1.09 5.24
N SER A 23 -0.38 -0.70 3.97
CA SER A 23 0.73 0.12 3.48
C SER A 23 0.64 1.53 4.10
N PRO A 24 1.67 1.99 4.83
CA PRO A 24 1.62 3.26 5.55
C PRO A 24 1.26 4.47 4.66
N TYR A 25 1.76 4.47 3.43
CA TYR A 25 1.50 5.55 2.48
C TYR A 25 0.02 5.68 2.12
N LEU A 26 -0.78 4.59 2.20
CA LEU A 26 -2.20 4.64 1.84
C LEU A 26 -3.00 5.54 2.78
N PHE A 27 -2.62 5.64 4.05
CA PHE A 27 -3.31 6.52 4.99
C PHE A 27 -3.11 8.00 4.65
N PHE A 28 -1.87 8.36 4.26
CA PHE A 28 -1.57 9.72 3.77
C PHE A 28 -2.26 9.97 2.43
N TRP A 29 -2.15 9.03 1.49
CA TRP A 29 -2.81 9.14 0.19
C TRP A 29 -4.32 9.32 0.30
N GLN A 30 -5.00 8.50 1.12
CA GLN A 30 -6.45 8.60 1.30
C GLN A 30 -6.85 9.95 1.90
N ALA A 31 -6.09 10.44 2.89
CA ALA A 31 -6.35 11.76 3.46
C ALA A 31 -6.11 12.89 2.45
N ASP A 32 -5.06 12.81 1.65
CA ASP A 32 -4.74 13.79 0.62
C ASP A 32 -5.75 13.77 -0.54
N GLN A 33 -6.19 12.58 -0.95
CA GLN A 33 -7.22 12.41 -1.99
C GLN A 33 -8.56 12.96 -1.55
N GLU A 34 -8.98 12.69 -0.31
CA GLU A 34 -10.21 13.28 0.24
C GLU A 34 -10.15 14.82 0.17
N VAL A 35 -9.00 15.40 0.54
CA VAL A 35 -8.80 16.85 0.43
C VAL A 35 -8.88 17.35 -1.02
N GLU A 36 -8.28 16.65 -1.98
CA GLU A 36 -8.32 17.03 -3.39
C GLU A 36 -9.74 16.91 -3.97
N GLU A 37 -10.48 15.88 -3.58
CA GLU A 37 -11.88 15.66 -3.97
C GLU A 37 -12.79 16.76 -3.41
N GLU A 38 -12.65 17.11 -2.14
CA GLU A 38 -13.38 18.24 -1.53
C GLU A 38 -13.08 19.58 -2.21
N ILE A 39 -11.82 19.82 -2.60
CA ILE A 39 -11.41 21.01 -3.37
C ILE A 39 -12.09 21.00 -4.75
N SER A 40 -12.18 19.84 -5.39
CA SER A 40 -12.87 19.68 -6.69
C SER A 40 -14.37 19.99 -6.59
N PHE A 41 -15.00 19.69 -5.45
CA PHE A 41 -16.38 20.06 -5.11
C PHE A 41 -16.54 21.51 -4.63
N GLY A 42 -15.47 22.32 -4.66
CA GLY A 42 -15.49 23.75 -4.35
C GLY A 42 -15.20 24.11 -2.89
N ARG A 43 -14.85 23.14 -2.03
CA ARG A 43 -14.49 23.37 -0.61
C ARG A 43 -13.02 23.77 -0.47
N VAL A 44 -12.67 24.95 -1.00
CA VAL A 44 -11.27 25.40 -1.07
C VAL A 44 -10.68 25.82 0.29
N THR A 45 -11.49 26.29 1.23
CA THR A 45 -11.00 26.76 2.54
C THR A 45 -10.94 25.66 3.60
N ARG A 46 -10.06 25.79 4.60
CA ARG A 46 -9.99 24.84 5.73
C ARG A 46 -11.28 24.81 6.57
N ALA A 47 -12.02 25.92 6.63
CA ALA A 47 -13.28 26.00 7.37
C ALA A 47 -14.40 25.20 6.70
N GLN A 48 -14.43 25.16 5.36
CA GLN A 48 -15.41 24.39 4.59
C GLN A 48 -15.15 22.88 4.63
N ARG A 49 -13.92 22.47 4.93
CA ARG A 49 -13.47 21.07 5.04
C ARG A 49 -13.48 20.53 6.49
N ARG A 50 -14.10 21.27 7.41
CA ARG A 50 -14.15 20.88 8.83
C ARG A 50 -15.30 19.91 9.08
N GLY A 51 -14.92 18.66 9.34
CA GLY A 51 -15.85 17.58 9.62
C GLY A 51 -16.36 16.92 8.34
N ALA A 52 -16.98 15.75 8.51
CA ALA A 52 -17.59 14.99 7.42
C ALA A 52 -19.08 14.77 7.74
N SER A 53 -19.92 14.72 6.73
CA SER A 53 -21.32 14.31 6.83
C SER A 53 -21.43 12.79 7.04
N ASP A 54 -22.60 12.31 7.46
CA ASP A 54 -22.83 10.85 7.58
C ASP A 54 -22.85 10.16 6.21
N ALA A 55 -23.28 10.88 5.17
CA ALA A 55 -23.30 10.37 3.80
C ALA A 55 -21.88 10.16 3.27
N GLU A 56 -20.97 11.12 3.46
CA GLU A 56 -19.55 11.02 3.07
C GLU A 56 -18.86 9.86 3.80
N ILE A 57 -19.04 9.74 5.13
CA ILE A 57 -18.48 8.59 5.87
C ILE A 57 -19.05 7.26 5.38
N LYS A 58 -20.35 7.19 5.08
CA LYS A 58 -20.98 5.97 4.57
C LYS A 58 -20.43 5.60 3.18
N TYR A 59 -20.24 6.59 2.31
CA TYR A 59 -19.67 6.39 0.98
C TYR A 59 -18.23 5.90 1.08
N ALA A 60 -17.38 6.60 1.84
CA ALA A 60 -16.00 6.19 2.08
C ALA A 60 -15.89 4.78 2.66
N ARG A 61 -16.81 4.41 3.58
CA ARG A 61 -16.86 3.04 4.13
C ARG A 61 -17.19 1.99 3.06
N TRP A 62 -18.14 2.26 2.18
CA TRP A 62 -18.47 1.36 1.09
C TRP A 62 -17.34 1.22 0.09
N ASP A 63 -16.71 2.33 -0.29
CA ASP A 63 -15.55 2.34 -1.18
C ASP A 63 -14.41 1.47 -0.61
N VAL A 64 -14.04 1.70 0.65
CA VAL A 64 -13.01 0.90 1.33
C VAL A 64 -13.40 -0.57 1.43
N HIS A 65 -14.65 -0.90 1.77
CA HIS A 65 -15.07 -2.30 1.88
C HIS A 65 -15.05 -3.03 0.54
N ILE A 66 -15.54 -2.41 -0.53
CA ILE A 66 -15.55 -3.00 -1.88
C ILE A 66 -14.12 -3.15 -2.39
N GLY A 67 -13.30 -2.10 -2.25
CA GLY A 67 -11.90 -2.09 -2.64
C GLY A 67 -11.10 -3.18 -1.91
N MET A 68 -11.26 -3.27 -0.58
CA MET A 68 -10.60 -4.31 0.22
C MET A 68 -11.07 -5.71 -0.13
N PHE A 69 -12.37 -5.92 -0.37
CA PHE A 69 -12.89 -7.23 -0.78
C PHE A 69 -12.31 -7.67 -2.12
N LEU A 70 -12.34 -6.79 -3.13
CA LEU A 70 -11.78 -7.09 -4.45
C LEU A 70 -10.27 -7.36 -4.37
N SER A 71 -9.54 -6.55 -3.61
CA SER A 71 -8.09 -6.71 -3.41
C SER A 71 -7.76 -8.07 -2.77
N ASN A 72 -8.46 -8.44 -1.69
CA ASN A 72 -8.26 -9.73 -1.03
C ASN A 72 -8.64 -10.92 -1.93
N LEU A 73 -9.69 -10.76 -2.74
CA LEU A 73 -10.10 -11.78 -3.70
C LEU A 73 -9.01 -12.03 -4.75
N VAL A 74 -8.45 -10.96 -5.32
CA VAL A 74 -7.34 -11.05 -6.29
C VAL A 74 -6.10 -11.66 -5.62
N MET A 75 -5.73 -11.22 -4.42
CA MET A 75 -4.61 -11.78 -3.66
C MET A 75 -4.79 -13.29 -3.42
N TYR A 76 -5.99 -13.72 -3.03
CA TYR A 76 -6.30 -15.13 -2.83
C TYR A 76 -6.10 -15.94 -4.11
N PHE A 77 -6.59 -15.46 -5.26
CA PHE A 77 -6.40 -16.15 -6.54
C PHE A 77 -4.93 -16.20 -6.98
N ILE A 78 -4.13 -15.16 -6.71
CA ILE A 78 -2.69 -15.18 -6.98
C ILE A 78 -1.99 -16.26 -6.13
N ILE A 79 -2.29 -16.31 -4.84
CA ILE A 79 -1.73 -17.34 -3.92
C ILE A 79 -2.18 -18.74 -4.36
N LEU A 80 -3.46 -18.91 -4.68
CA LEU A 80 -4.00 -20.20 -5.14
C LEU A 80 -3.36 -20.65 -6.46
N ALA A 81 -3.26 -19.75 -7.44
CA ALA A 81 -2.66 -20.05 -8.73
C ALA A 81 -1.18 -20.45 -8.57
N THR A 82 -0.39 -19.66 -7.85
CA THR A 82 1.03 -19.96 -7.58
C THR A 82 1.22 -21.26 -6.79
N ALA A 83 0.35 -21.54 -5.81
CA ALA A 83 0.37 -22.80 -5.07
C ALA A 83 0.00 -24.02 -5.94
N ALA A 84 -1.00 -23.89 -6.81
CA ALA A 84 -1.47 -24.99 -7.66
C ALA A 84 -0.50 -25.32 -8.81
N THR A 85 0.37 -24.38 -9.17
CA THR A 85 1.22 -24.45 -10.38
C THR A 85 2.72 -24.51 -10.02
N LEU A 86 3.30 -23.41 -9.57
CA LEU A 86 4.72 -23.27 -9.22
C LEU A 86 5.13 -24.14 -8.03
N PHE A 87 4.35 -24.08 -6.95
CA PHE A 87 4.70 -24.83 -5.74
C PHE A 87 4.62 -26.34 -5.99
N LYS A 88 3.68 -26.80 -6.83
CA LYS A 88 3.54 -28.21 -7.21
C LYS A 88 4.70 -28.70 -8.08
N THR A 89 5.32 -27.84 -8.89
CA THR A 89 6.50 -28.16 -9.70
C THR A 89 7.82 -27.99 -8.96
N GLY A 90 7.78 -27.63 -7.66
CA GLY A 90 8.97 -27.43 -6.83
C GLY A 90 9.66 -26.08 -7.03
N GLN A 91 9.09 -25.18 -7.84
CA GLN A 91 9.60 -23.83 -8.00
C GLN A 91 9.13 -22.94 -6.85
N THR A 92 10.02 -22.72 -5.88
CA THR A 92 9.76 -21.90 -4.68
C THR A 92 10.44 -20.54 -4.72
N ASN A 93 11.32 -20.28 -5.70
CA ASN A 93 12.12 -19.06 -5.79
C ASN A 93 11.79 -18.28 -7.05
N ILE A 94 10.91 -17.28 -6.92
CA ILE A 94 10.50 -16.39 -8.02
C ILE A 94 11.49 -15.23 -8.08
N GLN A 95 12.26 -15.13 -9.17
CA GLN A 95 13.26 -14.08 -9.37
C GLN A 95 12.89 -13.09 -10.47
N SER A 96 11.96 -13.46 -11.36
CA SER A 96 11.53 -12.61 -12.46
C SER A 96 10.01 -12.60 -12.67
N ALA A 97 9.50 -11.57 -13.34
CA ALA A 97 8.10 -11.52 -13.78
C ALA A 97 7.78 -12.68 -14.74
N THR A 98 8.77 -13.17 -15.49
CA THR A 98 8.63 -14.34 -16.37
C THR A 98 8.36 -15.60 -15.55
N ASP A 99 9.03 -15.77 -14.42
CA ASP A 99 8.79 -16.90 -13.50
C ASP A 99 7.37 -16.82 -12.93
N ALA A 100 6.91 -15.62 -12.59
CA ALA A 100 5.53 -15.40 -12.14
C ALA A 100 4.50 -15.72 -13.23
N ALA A 101 4.83 -15.51 -14.51
CA ALA A 101 3.93 -15.84 -15.63
C ALA A 101 3.73 -17.35 -15.79
N GLU A 102 4.70 -18.16 -15.34
CA GLU A 102 4.55 -19.61 -15.35
C GLU A 102 3.40 -20.08 -14.48
N ALA A 103 3.02 -19.31 -13.46
CA ALA A 103 1.87 -19.62 -12.61
C ALA A 103 0.53 -19.56 -13.37
N LEU A 104 0.48 -18.81 -14.47
CA LEU A 104 -0.71 -18.66 -15.31
C LEU A 104 -0.73 -19.63 -16.51
N LYS A 105 0.37 -20.33 -16.80
CA LYS A 105 0.47 -21.26 -17.94
C LYS A 105 -0.67 -22.29 -17.98
N PRO A 106 -1.11 -22.91 -16.87
CA PRO A 106 -2.18 -23.92 -16.93
C PRO A 106 -3.57 -23.35 -17.26
N PHE A 107 -3.78 -22.05 -17.04
CA PHE A 107 -5.08 -21.40 -17.29
C PHE A 107 -5.11 -20.71 -18.66
N ALA A 108 -4.01 -20.07 -19.05
CA ALA A 108 -3.94 -19.22 -20.24
C ALA A 108 -3.03 -19.79 -21.35
N HIS A 109 -2.41 -20.95 -21.13
CA HIS A 109 -1.52 -21.62 -22.07
C HIS A 109 -0.47 -20.65 -22.66
N GLY A 110 -0.43 -20.48 -23.98
CA GLY A 110 0.51 -19.57 -24.65
C GLY A 110 0.27 -18.07 -24.38
N ALA A 111 -0.89 -17.69 -23.83
CA ALA A 111 -1.22 -16.31 -23.52
C ALA A 111 -0.86 -15.89 -22.08
N ALA A 112 -0.32 -16.80 -21.25
CA ALA A 112 -0.01 -16.53 -19.84
C ALA A 112 0.94 -15.32 -19.65
N SER A 113 2.02 -15.27 -20.43
CA SER A 113 2.97 -14.15 -20.39
C SER A 113 2.34 -12.83 -20.85
N LEU A 114 1.45 -12.88 -21.84
CA LEU A 114 0.76 -11.69 -22.34
C LEU A 114 -0.24 -11.15 -21.30
N LEU A 115 -1.04 -12.03 -20.70
CA LEU A 115 -1.98 -11.64 -19.64
C LEU A 115 -1.26 -11.06 -18.43
N LEU A 116 -0.16 -11.68 -17.99
CA LEU A 116 0.64 -11.13 -16.90
C LEU A 116 1.25 -9.78 -17.29
N ALA A 117 1.81 -9.65 -18.49
CA ALA A 117 2.39 -8.40 -18.95
C ALA A 117 1.34 -7.27 -18.97
N VAL A 118 0.16 -7.52 -19.52
CA VAL A 118 -0.94 -6.54 -19.52
C VAL A 118 -1.37 -6.19 -18.10
N GLY A 119 -1.52 -7.18 -17.22
CA GLY A 119 -1.88 -6.93 -15.82
C GLY A 119 -0.83 -6.13 -15.05
N LEU A 120 0.44 -6.48 -15.21
CA LEU A 120 1.57 -5.82 -14.56
C LEU A 120 1.75 -4.38 -15.07
N ILE A 121 1.67 -4.19 -16.38
CA ILE A 121 1.75 -2.86 -17.01
C ILE A 121 0.56 -2.01 -16.56
N GLY A 122 -0.67 -2.54 -16.63
CA GLY A 122 -1.88 -1.83 -16.20
C GLY A 122 -1.83 -1.43 -14.73
N SER A 123 -1.40 -2.35 -13.86
CA SER A 123 -1.20 -2.05 -12.43
C SER A 123 -0.13 -0.98 -12.21
N GLY A 124 0.99 -1.05 -12.94
CA GLY A 124 2.06 -0.04 -12.87
C GLY A 124 1.58 1.35 -13.30
N PHE A 125 0.81 1.46 -14.38
CA PHE A 125 0.25 2.73 -14.85
C PHE A 125 -0.70 3.37 -13.83
N LEU A 126 -1.43 2.57 -13.05
CA LEU A 126 -2.28 3.07 -11.97
C LEU A 126 -1.48 3.42 -10.71
N ALA A 127 -0.45 2.63 -10.38
CA ALA A 127 0.33 2.80 -9.15
C ALA A 127 1.34 3.96 -9.21
N VAL A 128 1.99 4.19 -10.36
CA VAL A 128 3.03 5.21 -10.49
C VAL A 128 2.52 6.62 -10.18
N PRO A 129 1.38 7.10 -10.72
CA PRO A 129 0.86 8.42 -10.39
C PRO A 129 0.49 8.58 -8.92
N VAL A 130 -0.06 7.52 -8.32
CA VAL A 130 -0.44 7.49 -6.90
C VAL A 130 0.80 7.66 -6.02
N LEU A 131 1.83 6.83 -6.21
CA LEU A 131 3.03 6.83 -5.38
C LEU A 131 3.89 8.08 -5.57
N THR A 132 4.08 8.51 -6.82
CA THR A 132 4.82 9.73 -7.14
C THR A 132 4.07 10.97 -6.65
N GLY A 133 2.74 10.98 -6.76
CA GLY A 133 1.85 11.99 -6.19
C GLY A 133 2.01 12.09 -4.68
N CYS A 134 1.84 10.99 -3.93
CA CYS A 134 2.05 10.94 -2.47
C CYS A 134 3.41 11.54 -2.07
N SER A 135 4.47 11.08 -2.74
CA SER A 135 5.84 11.49 -2.44
C SER A 135 6.04 12.99 -2.71
N ALA A 136 5.46 13.48 -3.81
CA ALA A 136 5.50 14.89 -4.16
C ALA A 136 4.72 15.75 -3.16
N TYR A 137 3.51 15.33 -2.74
CA TYR A 137 2.75 16.01 -1.70
C TYR A 137 3.53 16.08 -0.39
N ALA A 138 3.98 14.94 0.13
CA ALA A 138 4.70 14.87 1.40
C ALA A 138 5.99 15.72 1.41
N LEU A 139 6.79 15.66 0.33
CA LEU A 139 8.02 16.45 0.23
C LEU A 139 7.70 17.95 0.09
N THR A 140 6.81 18.32 -0.82
CA THR A 140 6.50 19.74 -1.04
C THR A 140 5.85 20.40 0.17
N GLU A 141 4.99 19.70 0.90
CA GLU A 141 4.41 20.17 2.16
C GLU A 141 5.49 20.34 3.23
N SER A 142 6.39 19.38 3.39
CA SER A 142 7.51 19.45 4.34
C SER A 142 8.43 20.65 4.10
N PHE A 143 8.62 21.03 2.83
CA PHE A 143 9.41 22.20 2.43
C PHE A 143 8.58 23.51 2.35
N GLY A 144 7.30 23.50 2.76
CA GLY A 144 6.43 24.68 2.78
C GLY A 144 6.06 25.23 1.38
N GLY A 145 6.21 24.42 0.34
CA GLY A 145 5.93 24.78 -1.04
C GLY A 145 4.44 24.71 -1.40
N ARG A 146 4.07 25.30 -2.55
CA ARG A 146 2.73 25.10 -3.13
C ARG A 146 2.64 23.74 -3.83
N TYR A 147 1.60 22.99 -3.53
CA TYR A 147 1.35 21.63 -4.00
C TYR A 147 -0.09 21.46 -4.53
N GLY A 148 -0.35 20.37 -5.24
CA GLY A 148 -1.67 20.08 -5.83
C GLY A 148 -1.63 19.80 -7.33
N PHE A 149 -2.30 18.74 -7.79
CA PHE A 149 -2.54 18.49 -9.21
C PHE A 149 -3.38 19.61 -9.86
N ASN A 150 -4.22 20.28 -9.07
CA ASN A 150 -4.96 21.47 -9.47
C ASN A 150 -4.10 22.74 -9.65
N GLN A 151 -2.80 22.73 -9.31
CA GLN A 151 -1.91 23.88 -9.52
C GLN A 151 -1.28 23.86 -10.91
N LYS A 152 -1.20 25.03 -11.56
CA LYS A 152 -0.51 25.17 -12.85
C LYS A 152 0.97 24.74 -12.73
N LEU A 153 1.48 24.01 -13.73
CA LEU A 153 2.87 23.51 -13.82
C LEU A 153 3.95 24.56 -13.46
N ARG A 154 3.72 25.81 -13.86
CA ARG A 154 4.62 26.95 -13.58
C ARG A 154 4.66 27.39 -12.12
N ARG A 155 3.61 27.12 -11.33
CA ARG A 155 3.47 27.52 -9.92
C ARG A 155 3.89 26.42 -8.93
N ALA A 156 3.84 25.15 -9.33
CA ALA A 156 4.22 23.99 -8.52
C ALA A 156 5.45 23.25 -9.09
N LYS A 157 6.47 23.99 -9.55
CA LYS A 157 7.66 23.41 -10.20
C LYS A 157 8.35 22.34 -9.33
N PHE A 158 8.39 22.54 -8.02
CA PHE A 158 8.99 21.60 -7.08
C PHE A 158 8.21 20.28 -7.00
N PHE A 159 6.87 20.34 -7.00
CA PHE A 159 6.00 19.15 -7.02
C PHE A 159 6.23 18.29 -8.26
N TYR A 160 6.20 18.90 -9.45
CA TYR A 160 6.44 18.16 -10.69
C TYR A 160 7.90 17.69 -10.83
N ALA A 161 8.87 18.44 -10.30
CA ALA A 161 10.26 17.99 -10.27
C ALA A 161 10.43 16.73 -9.42
N VAL A 162 9.78 16.66 -8.25
CA VAL A 162 9.79 15.45 -7.41
C VAL A 162 9.19 14.24 -8.14
N ILE A 163 8.09 14.42 -8.88
CA ILE A 163 7.48 13.35 -9.69
C ILE A 163 8.47 12.86 -10.76
N ILE A 164 9.09 13.77 -11.50
CA ILE A 164 10.03 13.42 -12.58
C ILE A 164 11.26 12.71 -12.00
N VAL A 165 11.86 13.24 -10.93
CA VAL A 165 13.03 12.65 -10.29
C VAL A 165 12.71 11.28 -9.71
N SER A 166 11.61 11.13 -8.96
CA SER A 166 11.20 9.83 -8.40
C SER A 166 10.94 8.78 -9.50
N THR A 167 10.31 9.18 -10.60
CA THR A 167 10.11 8.30 -11.77
C THR A 167 11.44 7.89 -12.41
N LEU A 168 12.35 8.85 -12.63
CA LEU A 168 13.68 8.57 -13.20
C LEU A 168 14.50 7.64 -12.30
N VAL A 169 14.49 7.88 -10.98
CA VAL A 169 15.16 7.01 -10.01
C VAL A 169 14.58 5.60 -10.04
N GLY A 170 13.25 5.46 -10.08
CA GLY A 170 12.59 4.15 -10.21
C GLY A 170 13.00 3.40 -11.48
N VAL A 171 13.12 4.11 -12.61
CA VAL A 171 13.62 3.54 -13.87
C VAL A 171 15.09 3.13 -13.75
N LEU A 172 15.93 4.00 -13.18
CA LEU A 172 17.38 3.76 -13.02
C LEU A 172 17.69 2.54 -12.16
N ILE A 173 16.88 2.23 -11.16
CA ILE A 173 17.05 1.03 -10.32
C ILE A 173 17.06 -0.26 -11.15
N ASN A 174 16.32 -0.32 -12.27
CA ASN A 174 16.34 -1.48 -13.16
C ASN A 174 17.70 -1.68 -13.86
N PHE A 175 18.49 -0.62 -14.03
CA PHE A 175 19.81 -0.67 -14.66
C PHE A 175 20.94 -1.00 -13.68
N ILE A 176 20.69 -0.91 -12.37
CA ILE A 176 21.68 -1.19 -11.32
C ILE A 176 21.80 -2.70 -11.03
N GLY A 177 21.02 -3.55 -11.73
CA GLY A 177 21.06 -5.01 -11.57
C GLY A 177 20.42 -5.51 -10.26
N ILE A 178 19.72 -4.63 -9.54
CA ILE A 178 18.94 -5.03 -8.36
C ILE A 178 17.75 -5.85 -8.84
N ASN A 179 17.59 -7.06 -8.29
CA ASN A 179 16.44 -7.89 -8.60
C ASN A 179 15.13 -7.18 -8.17
N PRO A 180 14.24 -6.82 -9.12
CA PRO A 180 13.03 -6.05 -8.81
C PRO A 180 12.09 -6.75 -7.84
N ILE A 181 12.01 -8.09 -7.89
CA ILE A 181 11.16 -8.88 -6.99
C ILE A 181 11.69 -8.82 -5.56
N ARG A 182 13.00 -8.95 -5.37
CA ARG A 182 13.62 -8.79 -4.04
C ARG A 182 13.44 -7.37 -3.50
N ALA A 183 13.58 -6.36 -4.35
CA ALA A 183 13.34 -4.97 -3.97
C ALA A 183 11.88 -4.75 -3.55
N LEU A 184 10.92 -5.33 -4.28
CA LEU A 184 9.49 -5.25 -3.95
C LEU A 184 9.17 -5.98 -2.64
N LEU A 185 9.77 -7.15 -2.40
CA LEU A 185 9.63 -7.87 -1.14
C LEU A 185 10.22 -7.09 0.04
N LEU A 186 11.42 -6.52 -0.14
CA LEU A 186 12.04 -5.70 0.90
C LEU A 186 11.21 -4.45 1.21
N ALA A 187 10.68 -3.78 0.18
CA ALA A 187 9.77 -2.64 0.36
C ALA A 187 8.51 -3.03 1.13
N ALA A 188 7.93 -4.21 0.84
CA ALA A 188 6.79 -4.74 1.58
C ALA A 188 7.13 -5.01 3.06
N ILE A 189 8.30 -5.58 3.34
CA ILE A 189 8.77 -5.82 4.72
C ILE A 189 8.94 -4.49 5.45
N ILE A 190 9.58 -3.49 4.81
CA ILE A 190 9.75 -2.14 5.38
C ILE A 190 8.38 -1.53 5.71
N ASN A 191 7.41 -1.64 4.80
CA ASN A 191 6.04 -1.18 5.08
C ASN A 191 5.43 -1.92 6.28
N GLY A 192 5.69 -3.22 6.42
CA GLY A 192 5.25 -4.01 7.58
C GLY A 192 5.85 -3.53 8.91
N PHE A 193 7.08 -3.01 8.90
CA PHE A 193 7.70 -2.39 10.07
C PHE A 193 7.19 -0.99 10.37
N LEU A 194 6.84 -0.21 9.35
CA LEU A 194 6.37 1.17 9.48
C LEU A 194 4.87 1.26 9.82
N ALA A 195 4.09 0.24 9.48
CA ALA A 195 2.65 0.22 9.69
C ALA A 195 2.20 0.22 11.16
N PRO A 196 2.78 -0.56 12.09
CA PRO A 196 2.36 -0.55 13.49
C PRO A 196 2.50 0.81 14.17
N PRO A 197 3.66 1.53 14.10
CA PRO A 197 3.76 2.86 14.69
C PRO A 197 2.76 3.86 14.11
N LEU A 198 2.51 3.80 12.79
CA LEU A 198 1.52 4.66 12.16
C LEU A 198 0.10 4.33 12.61
N LEU A 199 -0.26 3.05 12.72
CA LEU A 199 -1.54 2.61 13.26
C LEU A 199 -1.76 3.09 14.69
N VAL A 200 -0.72 3.07 15.54
CA VAL A 200 -0.81 3.66 16.89
C VAL A 200 -1.19 5.14 16.80
N ALA A 201 -0.50 5.92 15.96
CA ALA A 201 -0.79 7.34 15.79
C ALA A 201 -2.24 7.57 15.32
N ILE A 202 -2.71 6.81 14.33
CA ILE A 202 -4.08 6.89 13.82
C ILE A 202 -5.09 6.52 14.90
N MET A 203 -4.84 5.45 15.67
CA MET A 203 -5.72 5.01 16.74
C MET A 203 -5.80 6.03 17.88
N LEU A 204 -4.70 6.72 18.20
CA LEU A 204 -4.69 7.82 19.17
C LEU A 204 -5.50 9.01 18.66
N VAL A 205 -5.32 9.42 17.40
CA VAL A 205 -6.08 10.51 16.78
C VAL A 205 -7.56 10.18 16.69
N ALA A 206 -7.92 8.96 16.26
CA ALA A 206 -9.30 8.50 16.13
C ALA A 206 -10.05 8.35 17.46
N ASN A 207 -9.31 8.20 18.58
CA ASN A 207 -9.89 8.18 19.92
C ASN A 207 -9.89 9.56 20.60
N ASN A 208 -9.21 10.56 20.03
CA ASN A 208 -9.11 11.89 20.64
C ASN A 208 -10.37 12.73 20.37
N ARG A 209 -11.18 12.95 21.43
CA ARG A 209 -12.40 13.78 21.36
C ARG A 209 -12.13 15.23 20.98
N HIS A 210 -10.94 15.78 21.22
CA HIS A 210 -10.61 17.14 20.77
C HIS A 210 -10.49 17.25 19.25
N ILE A 211 -10.11 16.16 18.58
CA ILE A 211 -9.92 16.12 17.13
C ILE A 211 -11.18 15.60 16.44
N MET A 212 -11.72 14.48 16.93
CA MET A 212 -12.86 13.78 16.32
C MET A 212 -14.23 14.26 16.83
N GLY A 213 -14.27 15.10 17.86
CA GLY A 213 -15.51 15.56 18.48
C GLY A 213 -16.35 14.37 18.99
N ASN A 214 -17.58 14.26 18.50
CA ASN A 214 -18.51 13.19 18.86
C ASN A 214 -18.32 11.90 18.06
N ARG A 215 -17.47 11.90 17.02
CA ARG A 215 -17.25 10.76 16.10
C ARG A 215 -16.01 9.93 16.47
N VAL A 216 -15.77 9.72 17.76
CA VAL A 216 -14.67 8.86 18.21
C VAL A 216 -14.93 7.39 17.87
N ASN A 217 -13.85 6.61 17.80
CA ASN A 217 -13.93 5.18 17.56
C ASN A 217 -14.86 4.46 18.54
N GLY A 218 -15.72 3.60 18.00
CA GLY A 218 -16.55 2.69 18.79
C GLY A 218 -15.72 1.58 19.44
N ARG A 219 -16.33 0.85 20.39
CA ARG A 219 -15.66 -0.25 21.13
C ARG A 219 -15.07 -1.31 20.19
N TRP A 220 -15.83 -1.73 19.17
CA TRP A 220 -15.40 -2.73 18.20
C TRP A 220 -14.23 -2.25 17.32
N SER A 221 -14.31 -1.02 16.79
CA SER A 221 -13.22 -0.43 16.01
C SER A 221 -11.95 -0.32 16.84
N ASN A 222 -12.09 0.01 18.14
CA ASN A 222 -10.95 0.12 19.03
C ASN A 222 -10.29 -1.24 19.30
N ILE A 223 -11.09 -2.28 19.60
CA ILE A 223 -10.58 -3.65 19.82
C ILE A 223 -9.87 -4.16 18.57
N LEU A 224 -10.51 -4.06 17.40
CA LEU A 224 -9.92 -4.53 16.15
C LEU A 224 -8.65 -3.76 15.80
N GLY A 225 -8.67 -2.43 15.88
CA GLY A 225 -7.52 -1.59 15.55
C GLY A 225 -6.31 -1.86 16.45
N TRP A 226 -6.51 -1.94 17.77
CA TRP A 226 -5.42 -2.26 18.70
C TRP A 226 -4.94 -3.70 18.57
N THR A 227 -5.83 -4.66 18.34
CA THR A 227 -5.44 -6.07 18.11
C THR A 227 -4.57 -6.19 16.87
N THR A 228 -4.97 -5.58 15.75
CA THR A 228 -4.17 -5.55 14.53
C THR A 228 -2.80 -4.89 14.78
N THR A 229 -2.78 -3.77 15.49
CA THR A 229 -1.54 -3.07 15.85
C THR A 229 -0.59 -3.97 16.64
N VAL A 230 -1.09 -4.65 17.67
CA VAL A 230 -0.31 -5.58 18.50
C VAL A 230 0.20 -6.76 17.68
N VAL A 231 -0.66 -7.39 16.87
CA VAL A 231 -0.27 -8.53 16.02
C VAL A 231 0.84 -8.14 15.04
N MET A 232 0.73 -6.98 14.40
CA MET A 232 1.76 -6.50 13.49
C MET A 232 3.06 -6.16 14.22
N PHE A 233 2.98 -5.57 15.41
CA PHE A 233 4.16 -5.29 16.23
C PHE A 233 4.88 -6.58 16.64
N VAL A 234 4.12 -7.59 17.06
CA VAL A 234 4.65 -8.92 17.40
C VAL A 234 5.30 -9.58 16.18
N ALA A 235 4.66 -9.52 15.02
CA ALA A 235 5.23 -10.09 13.79
C ALA A 235 6.53 -9.39 13.37
N ALA A 236 6.57 -8.05 13.44
CA ALA A 236 7.74 -7.25 13.15
C ALA A 236 8.90 -7.56 14.12
N VAL A 237 8.63 -7.59 15.43
CA VAL A 237 9.64 -7.91 16.45
C VAL A 237 10.13 -9.35 16.30
N ALA A 238 9.24 -10.31 16.09
CA ALA A 238 9.61 -11.70 15.87
C ALA A 238 10.55 -11.85 14.67
N LEU A 239 10.26 -11.14 13.57
CA LEU A 239 11.13 -11.12 12.41
C LEU A 239 12.53 -10.60 12.75
N VAL A 240 12.65 -9.47 13.45
CA VAL A 240 13.96 -8.91 13.87
C VAL A 240 14.75 -9.89 14.73
N LEU A 241 14.09 -10.56 15.68
CA LEU A 241 14.73 -11.53 16.56
C LEU A 241 15.22 -12.78 15.80
N THR A 242 14.48 -13.21 14.77
CA THR A 242 14.87 -14.36 13.94
C THR A 242 15.83 -14.01 12.80
N TRP A 243 15.90 -12.75 12.35
CA TRP A 243 16.78 -12.34 11.24
C TRP A 243 18.27 -12.41 11.61
N GLY A 244 18.60 -12.35 12.90
CA GLY A 244 19.97 -12.38 13.42
C GLY A 244 20.55 -13.77 13.71
N HIS A 245 19.81 -14.86 13.48
CA HIS A 245 20.21 -16.26 13.73
C HIS A 245 20.14 -17.08 12.44
#